data_AF-A0A8T5DLG5-F1
#
_entry.id   AF-A0A8T5DLG5-F1
#
_cell.length_a   1.000
_cell.length_b   1.000
_cell.length_c   1.000
_cell.angle_alpha   90.00
_cell.angle_beta   90.00
_cell.angle_gamma   90.00
#
_symmetry.space_group_name_H-M   'P 1'
#
loop_
_entity.id
_entity.type
_entity.pdbx_description
1 polymer ?
#
loop_
_entity_poly.entity_id
_entity_poly.type
_entity_poly.pdbx_seq_one_letter_code
_entity_poly.pdbx_strand_id
1 'polypeptide(L)'
;MNKKINYWLPRILAIIFIIFISLFALDAFDGSGFWKMILGFVIHLIPTFILIGITVWAWKKPEYGGWAFVLLGCVFVVFFNLYKDPISLLLIAGPVFLVGVLFLLEGKKGKGKRKKKKR
;
A
#
# COMPACT_ATOMS: atom_id res chain seq x y z
N MET A 1 0.17 -9.72 22.44
CA MET A 1 0.33 -8.61 21.45
C MET A 1 -0.48 -7.39 21.87
N ASN A 2 0.17 -6.23 22.00
CA ASN A 2 -0.42 -4.97 22.42
C ASN A 2 -1.46 -4.45 21.40
N LYS A 3 -2.65 -3.99 21.86
CA LYS A 3 -3.72 -3.48 20.97
C LYS A 3 -3.26 -2.27 20.17
N LYS A 4 -2.41 -1.41 20.76
CA LYS A 4 -1.85 -0.25 20.07
C LYS A 4 -0.96 -0.67 18.90
N ILE A 5 -0.12 -1.69 19.08
CA ILE A 5 0.78 -2.20 18.03
C ILE A 5 -0.03 -2.74 16.85
N ASN A 6 -1.06 -3.56 17.08
CA ASN A 6 -1.88 -4.12 15.98
C ASN A 6 -2.60 -3.05 15.15
N TYR A 7 -2.94 -1.91 15.75
CA TYR A 7 -3.55 -0.79 15.06
C TYR A 7 -2.50 0.03 14.31
N TRP A 8 -1.42 0.44 14.96
CA TRP A 8 -0.43 1.35 14.34
C TRP A 8 0.48 0.66 13.32
N LEU A 9 0.81 -0.62 13.51
CA LEU A 9 1.74 -1.37 12.67
C LEU A 9 1.40 -1.35 11.17
N PRO A 10 0.20 -1.76 10.71
CA PRO A 10 -0.14 -1.72 9.28
C PRO A 10 -0.07 -0.30 8.69
N ARG A 11 -0.36 0.72 9.50
CA ARG A 11 -0.47 2.13 9.06
C ARG A 11 0.91 2.74 8.88
N ILE A 12 1.79 2.53 9.86
CA ILE A 12 3.18 2.99 9.79
C ILE A 12 3.88 2.31 8.61
N LEU A 13 3.70 0.99 8.44
CA LEU A 13 4.29 0.28 7.30
C LEU A 13 3.73 0.77 5.96
N ALA A 14 2.43 1.03 5.85
CA ALA A 14 1.84 1.62 4.65
C ALA A 14 2.44 3.00 4.33
N ILE A 15 2.60 3.87 5.33
CA ILE A 15 3.18 5.20 5.17
C ILE A 15 4.64 5.12 4.73
N ILE A 16 5.44 4.27 5.37
CA ILE A 16 6.84 4.03 4.98
C ILE A 16 6.91 3.56 3.52
N PHE A 17 6.04 2.61 3.14
CA PHE A 17 6.01 2.11 1.78
C PHE A 17 5.55 3.16 0.75
N ILE A 18 4.57 4.01 1.11
CA ILE A 18 4.14 5.14 0.27
C ILE A 18 5.32 6.08 0.01
N ILE A 19 6.09 6.41 1.04
CA ILE A 19 7.29 7.25 0.90
C ILE A 19 8.29 6.56 -0.03
N PHE A 20 8.58 5.27 0.18
CA PHE A 20 9.46 4.50 -0.69
C PHE A 20 9.01 4.51 -2.15
N ILE A 21 7.73 4.25 -2.45
CA ILE A 21 7.20 4.25 -3.82
C ILE A 21 7.25 5.66 -4.44
N SER A 22 7.05 6.72 -3.64
CA SER A 22 7.14 8.09 -4.15
C SER A 22 8.54 8.47 -4.65
N LEU A 23 9.61 7.83 -4.15
CA LEU A 23 10.97 8.08 -4.61
C LEU A 23 11.19 7.67 -6.06
N PHE A 24 10.47 6.66 -6.54
CA PHE A 24 10.55 6.22 -7.95
C PHE A 24 10.02 7.30 -8.92
N ALA A 25 9.19 8.24 -8.45
CA ALA A 25 8.74 9.33 -9.30
C ALA A 25 9.85 10.32 -9.66
N LEU A 26 10.94 10.36 -8.88
CA LEU A 26 12.07 11.25 -9.14
C LEU A 26 12.81 10.90 -10.44
N ASP A 27 12.66 9.69 -10.97
CA ASP A 27 13.24 9.29 -12.26
C ASP A 27 12.69 10.11 -13.45
N ALA A 28 11.52 10.74 -13.28
CA ALA A 28 10.95 11.61 -14.31
C ALA A 28 11.72 12.92 -14.57
N PHE A 29 12.68 13.28 -13.71
CA PHE A 29 13.48 14.51 -13.84
C PHE A 29 14.64 14.41 -14.83
N ASP A 30 14.84 13.27 -15.51
CA ASP A 30 15.92 13.07 -16.48
C ASP A 30 15.57 13.51 -17.94
N GLY A 31 14.36 14.02 -18.18
CA GLY A 31 13.87 14.36 -19.52
C GLY A 31 14.17 15.79 -20.02
N SER A 32 14.17 16.03 -21.33
CA SER A 32 14.40 17.38 -21.88
C SER A 32 13.13 18.27 -21.81
N GLY A 33 13.11 19.19 -20.85
CA GLY A 33 12.14 20.30 -20.75
C GLY A 33 11.34 20.35 -19.44
N PHE A 34 11.31 21.52 -18.80
CA PHE A 34 10.72 21.75 -17.48
C PHE A 34 9.28 21.20 -17.34
N TRP A 35 8.40 21.52 -18.28
CA TRP A 35 7.01 21.07 -18.25
C TRP A 35 6.86 19.56 -18.45
N LYS A 36 7.73 18.94 -19.25
CA LYS A 36 7.72 17.48 -19.46
C LYS A 36 8.17 16.74 -18.20
N MET A 37 9.19 17.24 -17.51
CA MET A 37 9.65 16.69 -16.24
C MET A 37 8.53 16.73 -15.18
N ILE A 38 7.86 17.87 -15.02
CA ILE A 38 6.74 18.01 -14.06
C ILE A 38 5.61 17.05 -14.39
N LEU A 39 5.20 16.97 -15.65
CA LEU A 39 4.11 16.10 -16.07
C LEU A 39 4.48 14.62 -15.86
N GLY A 40 5.71 14.23 -16.21
CA GLY A 40 6.25 12.90 -15.95
C GLY A 40 6.25 12.58 -14.46
N PHE A 41 6.71 13.49 -13.60
CA PHE A 41 6.74 13.31 -12.15
C PHE A 41 5.34 13.08 -11.57
N VAL A 42 4.34 13.88 -11.98
CA VAL A 42 2.95 13.71 -11.53
C VAL A 42 2.36 12.37 -11.99
N ILE A 43 2.66 11.93 -13.22
CA ILE A 43 2.22 10.62 -13.73
C ILE A 43 2.84 9.48 -12.89
N HIS A 44 4.13 9.56 -12.56
CA HIS A 44 4.80 8.54 -11.74
C HIS A 44 4.33 8.55 -10.28
N LEU A 45 3.68 9.62 -9.81
CA LEU A 45 3.03 9.67 -8.49
C LEU A 45 1.65 9.01 -8.46
N ILE A 46 1.07 8.61 -9.59
CA ILE A 46 -0.25 7.95 -9.62
C ILE A 46 -0.30 6.71 -8.69
N PRO A 47 0.67 5.78 -8.71
CA PRO A 47 0.71 4.65 -7.77
C PRO A 47 0.72 5.10 -6.30
N THR A 48 1.47 6.16 -5.99
CA THR A 48 1.54 6.77 -4.65
C THR A 48 0.19 7.30 -4.19
N PHE A 49 -0.52 8.04 -5.04
CA PHE A 49 -1.85 8.58 -4.69
C PHE A 49 -2.89 7.48 -4.47
N ILE A 50 -2.84 6.39 -5.26
CA ILE A 50 -3.71 5.22 -5.06
C ILE A 50 -3.44 4.58 -3.69
N LEU A 51 -2.16 4.37 -3.33
CA LEU A 51 -1.78 3.81 -2.04
C LEU A 51 -2.23 4.70 -0.86
N ILE A 52 -2.11 6.03 -0.99
CA ILE A 52 -2.60 6.99 0.01
C ILE A 52 -4.11 6.86 0.17
N GLY A 53 -4.87 6.86 -0.93
CA GLY A 53 -6.32 6.74 -0.90
C GLY A 53 -6.79 5.46 -0.22
N ILE A 54 -6.18 4.31 -0.56
CA ILE A 54 -6.49 3.02 0.06
C ILE A 54 -6.11 3.04 1.55
N THR A 55 -4.96 3.60 1.93
CA THR A 55 -4.51 3.68 3.33
C THR A 55 -5.48 4.50 4.19
N VAL A 56 -5.91 5.67 3.70
CA VAL A 56 -6.89 6.52 4.38
C VAL A 56 -8.24 5.81 4.53
N TRP A 57 -8.68 5.10 3.48
CA TRP A 57 -9.91 4.31 3.54
C TRP A 57 -9.81 3.14 4.52
N ALA A 58 -8.65 2.47 4.55
CA ALA A 58 -8.34 1.35 5.44
C ALA A 58 -8.40 1.76 6.92
N TRP A 59 -8.15 3.02 7.28
CA TRP A 59 -8.31 3.49 8.65
C TRP A 59 -9.73 3.35 9.20
N LYS A 60 -10.74 3.59 8.36
CA LYS A 60 -12.16 3.43 8.75
C LYS A 60 -12.64 1.99 8.59
N LYS A 61 -12.11 1.27 7.60
CA LYS A 61 -12.55 -0.06 7.18
C LYS A 61 -11.35 -0.97 6.90
N PRO A 62 -10.65 -1.46 7.94
CA PRO A 62 -9.38 -2.18 7.77
C PRO A 62 -9.51 -3.47 6.95
N GLU A 63 -10.63 -4.18 7.02
CA GLU A 63 -10.83 -5.39 6.20
C GLU A 63 -10.93 -5.07 4.70
N TYR A 64 -11.69 -4.05 4.33
CA TYR A 64 -11.85 -3.65 2.94
C TYR A 64 -10.57 -3.03 2.39
N GLY A 65 -9.89 -2.21 3.21
CA GLY A 65 -8.56 -1.70 2.89
C GLY A 65 -7.53 -2.81 2.69
N GLY A 66 -7.54 -3.84 3.54
CA GLY A 66 -6.66 -4.99 3.40
C GLY A 66 -6.87 -5.75 2.09
N TRP A 67 -8.12 -6.00 1.70
CA TRP A 67 -8.42 -6.59 0.39
C TRP A 67 -8.02 -5.68 -0.78
N ALA A 68 -8.23 -4.37 -0.66
CA ALA A 68 -7.80 -3.41 -1.68
C ALA A 68 -6.27 -3.42 -1.86
N PHE A 69 -5.50 -3.50 -0.77
CA PHE A 69 -4.05 -3.68 -0.83
C PHE A 69 -3.64 -4.99 -1.52
N VAL A 70 -4.28 -6.12 -1.17
CA VAL A 70 -3.98 -7.41 -1.83
C VAL A 70 -4.28 -7.34 -3.33
N LEU A 71 -5.43 -6.79 -3.72
CA LEU A 71 -5.77 -6.61 -5.13
C LEU A 71 -4.77 -5.68 -5.84
N LEU A 72 -4.37 -4.58 -5.20
CA LEU A 72 -3.36 -3.68 -5.74
C LEU A 72 -2.01 -4.38 -5.94
N GLY A 73 -1.60 -5.24 -5.01
CA GLY A 73 -0.40 -6.07 -5.14
C GLY A 73 -0.45 -6.95 -6.37
N CYS A 74 -1.59 -7.61 -6.62
CA CYS A 74 -1.79 -8.40 -7.85
C CYS A 74 -1.72 -7.52 -9.12
N VAL A 75 -2.34 -6.34 -9.10
CA VAL A 75 -2.27 -5.38 -10.20
C VAL A 75 -0.82 -4.98 -10.46
N PHE A 76 -0.04 -4.68 -9.43
CA PHE A 76 1.38 -4.32 -9.58
C PHE A 76 2.18 -5.47 -10.20
N VAL A 77 1.97 -6.71 -9.75
CA VAL A 77 2.67 -7.89 -10.31
C VAL A 77 2.41 -8.04 -11.81
N VAL A 78 1.17 -7.91 -12.25
CA VAL A 78 0.79 -8.09 -13.65
C VAL A 78 1.22 -6.88 -14.49
N PHE A 79 0.88 -5.66 -14.04
CA PHE A 79 1.10 -4.43 -14.80
C PHE A 79 2.58 -4.10 -14.99
N PHE A 80 3.39 -4.26 -13.94
CA PHE A 80 4.84 -4.04 -14.00
C PHE A 80 5.63 -5.29 -14.37
N ASN A 81 4.95 -6.40 -14.73
CA ASN A 81 5.59 -7.67 -15.06
C ASN A 81 6.58 -8.18 -14.00
N LEU A 82 6.30 -7.93 -12.72
CA LEU A 82 7.22 -8.24 -11.62
C LEU A 82 7.52 -9.75 -11.52
N TYR A 83 6.62 -10.60 -12.00
CA TYR A 83 6.83 -12.06 -12.03
C TYR A 83 8.06 -12.50 -12.82
N LYS A 84 8.63 -11.62 -13.67
CA LYS A 84 9.87 -11.90 -14.42
C LYS A 84 11.14 -11.66 -13.61
N ASP A 85 11.08 -10.85 -12.56
CA ASP A 85 12.21 -10.56 -11.68
C ASP A 85 11.80 -10.77 -10.20
N PRO A 86 12.25 -11.89 -9.59
CA PRO A 86 11.95 -12.19 -8.19
C PRO A 86 12.33 -11.08 -7.21
N ILE A 87 13.39 -10.32 -7.51
CA ILE A 87 13.86 -9.24 -6.64
C ILE A 87 12.89 -8.07 -6.68
N SER A 88 12.52 -7.58 -7.86
CA SER A 88 11.52 -6.52 -8.02
C SER A 88 10.15 -6.94 -7.48
N LEU A 89 9.75 -8.20 -7.67
CA LEU A 89 8.51 -8.74 -7.09
C LEU A 89 8.52 -8.64 -5.57
N LEU A 90 9.60 -9.09 -4.93
CA LEU A 90 9.71 -9.07 -3.48
C LEU A 90 9.78 -7.64 -2.94
N LEU A 91 10.48 -6.73 -3.60
CA LEU A 91 10.66 -5.36 -3.15
C LEU A 91 9.42 -4.48 -3.35
N ILE A 92 8.67 -4.70 -4.43
CA ILE A 92 7.53 -3.85 -4.78
C ILE A 92 6.23 -4.49 -4.30
N ALA A 93 5.92 -5.72 -4.72
CA ALA A 93 4.65 -6.36 -4.38
C ALA A 93 4.65 -6.92 -2.96
N GLY A 94 5.80 -7.39 -2.46
CA GLY A 94 5.94 -7.97 -1.12
C GLY A 94 5.40 -7.06 0.00
N PRO A 95 5.87 -5.81 0.12
CA PRO A 95 5.36 -4.88 1.12
C PRO A 95 3.87 -4.56 0.97
N VAL A 96 3.36 -4.44 -0.27
CA VAL A 96 1.94 -4.20 -0.55
C VAL A 96 1.08 -5.34 0.00
N PHE A 97 1.46 -6.58 -0.27
CA PHE A 97 0.78 -7.76 0.27
C PHE A 97 0.89 -7.84 1.79
N LEU A 98 2.08 -7.58 2.34
CA LEU A 98 2.32 -7.59 3.78
C LEU A 98 1.38 -6.60 4.50
N VAL A 99 1.30 -5.36 4.01
CA VAL A 99 0.40 -4.33 4.54
C VAL A 99 -1.06 -4.78 4.42
N GLY A 100 -1.45 -5.35 3.29
CA GLY A 100 -2.81 -5.87 3.07
C GLY A 100 -3.19 -6.96 4.08
N VAL A 101 -2.31 -7.95 4.30
CA VAL A 101 -2.52 -9.01 5.29
C VAL A 101 -2.62 -8.43 6.70
N LEU A 102 -1.78 -7.48 7.07
CA LEU A 102 -1.83 -6.85 8.40
C LEU A 102 -3.16 -6.12 8.65
N PHE A 103 -3.69 -5.41 7.65
CA PHE A 103 -5.01 -4.77 7.72
C PHE A 103 -6.15 -5.80 7.85
N LEU A 104 -6.09 -6.92 7.13
CA LEU A 104 -7.06 -8.01 7.27
C LEU A 104 -7.04 -8.63 8.66
N LEU A 105 -5.85 -8.85 9.23
CA LEU A 105 -5.69 -9.42 10.57
C LEU A 105 -6.22 -8.48 11.66
N GLU A 106 -6.03 -7.17 11.50
CA GLU A 106 -6.59 -6.16 12.38
C GLU A 106 -8.13 -6.17 12.34
N GLY A 107 -8.70 -6.17 11.14
CA GLY A 107 -10.15 -6.18 10.93
C GLY A 107 -10.85 -7.38 11.57
N LYS A 108 -10.33 -8.60 11.37
CA LYS A 108 -10.85 -9.83 11.98
C LYS A 108 -10.85 -9.76 13.52
N LYS A 109 -9.80 -9.21 14.13
CA LYS A 109 -9.71 -9.03 15.60
C LYS A 109 -10.71 -8.00 16.13
N GLY A 110 -11.04 -6.96 15.35
CA GLY A 110 -12.08 -5.99 15.68
C GLY A 110 -13.47 -6.61 15.76
N LYS A 111 -13.82 -7.48 14.81
CA LYS A 111 -15.12 -8.19 14.78
C LYS A 111 -15.28 -9.23 15.90
N GLY A 112 -14.23 -10.00 16.20
CA GLY A 112 -14.27 -11.02 17.26
C GLY A 112 -14.61 -10.45 18.63
N LYS A 113 -14.11 -9.24 18.94
CA LYS A 113 -14.41 -8.54 20.20
C LYS A 113 -15.82 -7.95 20.25
N ARG A 114 -16.32 -7.43 19.14
CA ARG A 114 -17.69 -6.89 19.04
C ARG A 114 -18.74 -7.99 19.22
N LYS A 115 -18.46 -9.21 18.75
CA LYS A 115 -19.30 -10.39 19.01
C LYS A 115 -19.22 -10.87 20.47
N LYS A 116 -18.04 -10.84 21.09
CA LYS A 116 -17.86 -11.26 22.50
C LYS A 116 -18.46 -10.30 23.53
N LYS A 117 -18.69 -9.03 23.18
CA LYS A 117 -19.38 -8.03 24.03
C LYS A 117 -20.92 -8.08 23.91
N LYS A 118 -21.45 -8.79 22.91
CA LYS A 118 -22.90 -8.93 22.64
C LYS A 118 -23.48 -10.27 23.11
N ARG A 119 -22.66 -11.17 23.65
CA ARG A 119 -23.04 -12.40 24.34
C ARG A 119 -22.77 -12.17 25.82
#